data_AF-U3TYN4-F1
#
_entry.id   AF-U3TYN4-F1
#
_cell.length_a   1.000
_cell.length_b   1.000
_cell.length_c   1.000
_cell.angle_alpha   90.00
_cell.angle_beta   90.00
_cell.angle_gamma   90.00
#
_symmetry.space_group_name_H-M   'P 1'
#
loop_
_entity.id
_entity.type
_entity.pdbx_description
1 polymer ?
#
loop_
_entity_poly.entity_id
_entity_poly.type
_entity_poly.pdbx_seq_one_letter_code
_entity_poly.pdbx_strand_id
1 'polypeptide(L)'
;MNIRRRNRLYMVVAVLVGLGLATSLVMYALRSNIDLFYTPSEILYGKGEDHQKPEAGQRLRVGGMVMPGSVKRDPKTLAVSFKLYDANGVVSVSYEGILPDLFREGQGVVEDGNLVNAKEVLAKHDEKYTPPEIQDAMKKNHNGPAAAYQQAGTQS
;
A
#
# COMPACT_ATOMS: atom_id res chain seq x y z
N MET A 1 -24.56 17.38 55.55
CA MET A 1 -23.76 16.93 54.39
C MET A 1 -22.29 17.26 54.66
N ASN A 2 -21.40 16.27 54.79
CA ASN A 2 -20.03 16.49 55.26
C ASN A 2 -19.16 17.16 54.17
N ILE A 3 -18.88 18.46 54.34
CA ILE A 3 -18.17 19.31 53.35
C ILE A 3 -16.82 18.71 52.93
N ARG A 4 -16.10 18.07 53.86
CA ARG A 4 -14.82 17.39 53.59
C ARG A 4 -14.97 16.18 52.65
N ARG A 5 -16.04 15.37 52.81
CA ARG A 5 -16.32 14.22 51.91
C ARG A 5 -16.77 14.69 50.54
N ARG A 6 -17.54 15.78 50.47
CA ARG A 6 -17.99 16.38 49.21
C ARG A 6 -16.82 16.95 48.39
N ASN A 7 -15.87 17.64 49.04
CA ASN A 7 -14.67 18.14 48.36
C ASN A 7 -13.76 17.00 47.88
N ARG A 8 -13.63 15.92 48.65
CA ARG A 8 -12.85 14.74 48.24
C ARG A 8 -13.52 14.02 47.06
N LEU A 9 -14.86 13.94 47.04
CA LEU A 9 -15.61 13.42 45.91
C LEU A 9 -15.40 14.28 44.65
N TYR A 10 -15.46 15.61 44.78
CA TYR A 10 -15.20 16.51 43.64
C TYR A 10 -13.77 16.35 43.10
N MET A 11 -12.75 16.19 43.95
CA MET A 11 -11.40 15.89 43.47
C MET A 11 -11.34 14.58 42.69
N VAL A 12 -11.94 13.51 43.21
CA VAL A 12 -11.92 12.19 42.55
C VAL A 12 -12.63 12.26 41.19
N VAL A 13 -13.79 12.90 41.11
CA VAL A 13 -14.52 13.08 39.85
C VAL A 13 -13.73 13.94 38.87
N ALA A 14 -13.11 15.03 39.33
CA ALA A 14 -12.27 15.87 38.48
C ALA A 14 -11.09 15.09 37.88
N VAL A 15 -10.43 14.24 38.69
CA VAL A 15 -9.35 13.37 38.21
C VAL A 15 -9.86 12.34 37.20
N LEU A 16 -11.00 11.70 37.46
CA LEU A 16 -11.59 10.73 36.54
C LEU A 16 -11.99 11.36 35.20
N VAL A 17 -12.59 12.55 35.23
CA VAL A 17 -12.95 13.30 34.02
C VAL A 17 -11.70 13.73 33.27
N GLY A 18 -10.67 14.23 33.97
CA GLY A 18 -9.39 14.59 33.37
C GLY A 18 -8.71 13.40 32.69
N LEU A 19 -8.69 12.24 33.35
CA LEU A 19 -8.14 11.01 32.79
C LEU A 19 -8.95 10.55 31.57
N GLY A 20 -10.27 10.55 31.66
CA GLY A 20 -11.15 10.18 30.55
C GLY A 20 -10.98 11.07 29.32
N LEU A 21 -10.86 12.38 29.50
CA LEU A 21 -10.57 13.33 28.43
C LEU A 21 -9.19 13.07 27.81
N ALA A 22 -8.16 12.87 28.63
CA ALA A 22 -6.82 12.59 28.14
C ALA A 22 -6.78 11.30 27.30
N THR A 23 -7.35 10.20 27.79
CA THR A 23 -7.42 8.94 27.04
C THR A 23 -8.23 9.08 25.75
N SER A 24 -9.33 9.83 25.76
CA SER A 24 -10.16 10.06 24.58
C SER A 24 -9.40 10.86 23.50
N LEU A 25 -8.66 11.89 23.89
CA LEU A 25 -7.82 12.67 22.97
C LEU A 25 -6.70 11.82 22.36
N VAL A 26 -6.06 10.96 23.16
CA VAL A 26 -5.03 10.04 22.68
C VAL A 26 -5.60 9.05 21.67
N MET A 27 -6.75 8.42 21.97
CA MET A 27 -7.45 7.52 21.04
C MET A 27 -7.84 8.24 19.74
N TYR A 28 -8.34 9.47 19.82
CA TYR A 28 -8.70 10.27 18.66
C TYR A 28 -7.48 10.59 17.78
N ALA A 29 -6.36 10.97 18.39
CA ALA A 29 -5.12 11.24 17.67
C ALA A 29 -4.52 9.98 17.02
N LEU A 30 -4.66 8.82 17.65
CA LEU A 30 -4.24 7.54 17.04
C LEU A 30 -5.08 7.20 15.81
N ARG A 31 -6.41 7.43 15.85
CA ARG A 31 -7.29 7.13 14.71
C ARG A 31 -6.94 7.91 13.44
N SER A 32 -6.43 9.14 13.56
CA SER A 32 -6.06 9.98 12.42
C SER A 32 -4.70 9.64 11.79
N ASN A 33 -3.90 8.76 12.40
CA ASN A 33 -2.56 8.39 11.92
C ASN A 33 -2.47 6.96 11.37
N ILE A 34 -3.60 6.30 11.13
CA ILE A 34 -3.59 4.93 10.60
C ILE A 34 -3.56 4.99 9.07
N ASP A 35 -2.47 4.50 8.49
CA ASP A 35 -2.35 4.22 7.06
C ASP A 35 -3.28 3.07 6.69
N LEU A 36 -4.49 3.39 6.21
CA LEU A 36 -5.47 2.38 5.84
C LEU A 36 -5.22 1.87 4.42
N PHE A 37 -5.00 0.57 4.30
CA PHE A 37 -4.90 -0.11 3.01
C PHE A 37 -6.29 -0.38 2.43
N TYR A 38 -6.50 -0.03 1.16
CA TYR A 38 -7.74 -0.28 0.41
C TYR A 38 -7.43 -0.85 -0.97
N THR A 39 -8.31 -1.68 -1.49
CA THR A 39 -8.33 -2.11 -2.90
C THR A 39 -9.25 -1.20 -3.72
N PRO A 40 -9.08 -1.14 -5.07
CA PRO A 40 -10.01 -0.42 -5.95
C PRO A 40 -11.48 -0.77 -5.69
N SER A 41 -11.77 -2.06 -5.47
CA SER A 41 -13.10 -2.57 -5.15
C SER A 41 -13.61 -2.00 -3.81
N GLU A 42 -12.79 -2.00 -2.77
CA GLU A 42 -13.16 -1.48 -1.44
C GLU A 42 -13.35 0.04 -1.43
N ILE A 43 -12.70 0.78 -2.31
CA ILE A 43 -12.93 2.24 -2.45
C ILE A 43 -14.33 2.49 -3.04
N LEU A 44 -14.75 1.71 -4.03
CA LEU A 44 -16.06 1.86 -4.66
C LEU A 44 -17.20 1.34 -3.79
N TYR A 45 -17.04 0.12 -3.26
CA TYR A 45 -18.10 -0.63 -2.59
C TYR A 45 -18.06 -0.52 -1.06
N GLY A 46 -16.97 0.00 -0.49
CA GLY A 46 -16.73 0.06 0.95
C GLY A 46 -15.94 -1.14 1.45
N LYS A 47 -15.15 -0.93 2.51
CA LYS A 47 -14.32 -1.97 3.13
C LYS A 47 -15.05 -2.67 4.27
N GLY A 48 -15.01 -4.01 4.26
CA GLY A 48 -15.56 -4.86 5.32
C GLY A 48 -17.10 -4.88 5.37
N GLU A 49 -17.65 -5.57 6.37
CA GLU A 49 -19.11 -5.69 6.57
C GLU A 49 -19.79 -4.32 6.83
N ASP A 50 -19.04 -3.38 7.41
CA ASP A 50 -19.51 -2.03 7.74
C ASP A 50 -19.60 -1.07 6.55
N HIS A 51 -19.22 -1.49 5.34
CA HIS A 51 -19.22 -0.66 4.12
C HIS A 51 -18.55 0.70 4.31
N GLN A 52 -17.48 0.75 5.12
CA GLN A 52 -16.80 2.01 5.41
C GLN A 52 -16.10 2.51 4.15
N LYS A 53 -16.59 3.65 3.65
CA LYS A 53 -15.98 4.36 2.53
C LYS A 53 -14.89 5.29 3.07
N PRO A 54 -13.79 5.44 2.32
CA PRO A 54 -12.75 6.40 2.71
C PRO A 54 -13.29 7.83 2.74
N GLU A 55 -12.93 8.58 3.78
CA GLU A 55 -13.31 9.99 3.93
C GLU A 55 -12.45 10.90 3.03
N ALA A 56 -13.05 11.99 2.54
CA ALA A 56 -12.37 12.94 1.66
C ALA A 56 -11.23 13.67 2.40
N GLY A 57 -10.00 13.48 1.91
CA GLY A 57 -8.80 14.06 2.51
C GLY A 57 -8.07 13.14 3.51
N GLN A 58 -8.58 11.93 3.74
CA GLN A 58 -7.88 10.96 4.56
C GLN A 58 -6.66 10.39 3.82
N ARG A 59 -5.59 10.16 4.58
CA ARG A 59 -4.44 9.44 4.07
C ARG A 59 -4.73 7.95 3.97
N LEU A 60 -4.52 7.38 2.80
CA LEU A 60 -4.85 5.98 2.52
C LEU A 60 -3.76 5.34 1.68
N ARG A 61 -3.86 4.03 1.48
CA ARG A 61 -2.88 3.22 0.75
C ARG A 61 -3.63 2.32 -0.22
N VAL A 62 -3.75 2.71 -1.49
CA VAL A 62 -4.51 1.93 -2.49
C VAL A 62 -3.69 0.85 -3.16
N GLY A 63 -3.97 -0.42 -2.88
CA GLY A 63 -3.37 -1.61 -3.51
C GLY A 63 -4.16 -2.11 -4.72
N GLY A 64 -3.60 -2.09 -5.93
CA GLY A 64 -4.27 -2.65 -7.11
C GLY A 64 -3.33 -2.86 -8.31
N MET A 65 -3.79 -3.61 -9.32
CA MET A 65 -3.03 -3.84 -10.54
C MET A 65 -3.23 -2.70 -11.53
N VAL A 66 -2.16 -2.26 -12.19
CA VAL A 66 -2.27 -1.25 -13.26
C VAL A 66 -2.86 -1.89 -14.53
N MET A 67 -3.94 -1.30 -15.05
CA MET A 67 -4.61 -1.76 -16.27
C MET A 67 -3.69 -1.57 -17.49
N PRO A 68 -3.46 -2.61 -18.30
CA PRO A 68 -2.64 -2.50 -19.51
C PRO A 68 -3.16 -1.45 -20.49
N GLY A 69 -2.27 -0.62 -21.04
CA GLY A 69 -2.60 0.47 -21.96
C GLY A 69 -3.33 1.66 -21.33
N SER A 70 -3.53 1.67 -20.01
CA SER A 70 -4.21 2.79 -19.33
C SER A 70 -3.31 3.96 -18.97
N VAL A 71 -1.99 3.76 -19.01
CA VAL A 71 -0.99 4.75 -18.59
C VAL A 71 -0.86 5.85 -19.64
N LYS A 72 -1.33 7.05 -19.31
CA LYS A 72 -1.22 8.25 -20.13
C LYS A 72 -0.31 9.24 -19.44
N ARG A 73 0.77 9.63 -20.14
CA ARG A 73 1.71 10.65 -19.68
C ARG A 73 1.45 11.94 -20.46
N ASP A 74 1.40 13.07 -19.76
CA ASP A 74 1.34 14.38 -20.41
C ASP A 74 2.75 14.71 -20.97
N PRO A 75 2.89 15.11 -22.24
CA PRO A 75 4.19 15.50 -22.81
C PRO A 75 4.69 16.86 -22.32
N LYS A 76 3.84 17.69 -21.72
CA LYS A 76 4.17 19.06 -21.27
C LYS A 76 4.41 19.16 -19.77
N THR A 77 3.87 18.23 -18.98
CA THR A 77 3.95 18.22 -17.51
C THR A 77 4.43 16.87 -17.01
N LEU A 78 4.76 16.75 -15.72
CA LEU A 78 5.07 15.47 -15.08
C LEU A 78 3.81 14.70 -14.66
N ALA A 79 2.64 15.10 -15.16
CA ALA A 79 1.37 14.47 -14.84
C ALA A 79 1.19 13.15 -15.61
N VAL A 80 0.79 12.12 -14.88
CA VAL A 80 0.57 10.77 -15.39
C VAL A 80 -0.75 10.24 -14.84
N SER A 81 -1.64 9.82 -15.72
CA SER A 81 -2.90 9.20 -15.32
C SER A 81 -2.92 7.74 -15.71
N PHE A 82 -3.33 6.86 -14.81
CA PHE A 82 -3.49 5.44 -15.08
C PHE A 82 -4.70 4.88 -14.35
N LYS A 83 -5.13 3.67 -14.71
CA LYS A 83 -6.25 3.02 -14.04
C LYS A 83 -5.74 1.83 -13.23
N LEU A 84 -6.15 1.74 -11.98
CA LEU A 84 -5.98 0.57 -11.14
C LEU A 84 -7.24 -0.29 -11.23
N TYR A 85 -7.04 -1.59 -11.37
CA TYR A 85 -8.12 -2.57 -11.33
C TYR A 85 -7.78 -3.69 -10.35
N ASP A 86 -8.85 -4.32 -9.89
CA ASP A 86 -8.85 -5.51 -9.05
C ASP A 86 -9.95 -6.45 -9.57
N ALA A 87 -10.19 -7.59 -8.93
CA ALA A 87 -11.19 -8.57 -9.32
C ALA A 87 -12.60 -7.99 -9.54
N ASN A 88 -12.97 -6.95 -8.80
CA ASN A 88 -14.35 -6.45 -8.77
C ASN A 88 -14.51 -4.95 -9.05
N GLY A 89 -13.43 -4.18 -9.30
CA GLY A 89 -13.53 -2.72 -9.41
C GLY A 89 -12.38 -2.06 -10.16
N VAL A 90 -12.63 -0.85 -10.67
CA VAL A 90 -11.66 -0.02 -11.39
C VAL A 90 -11.67 1.40 -10.84
N VAL A 91 -10.49 1.95 -10.53
CA VAL A 91 -10.29 3.31 -10.03
C VAL A 91 -9.29 4.04 -10.94
N SER A 92 -9.56 5.32 -11.24
CA SER A 92 -8.61 6.17 -11.98
C SER A 92 -7.69 6.88 -11.00
N VAL A 93 -6.40 6.88 -11.30
CA VAL A 93 -5.33 7.50 -10.51
C VAL A 93 -4.64 8.58 -11.33
N SER A 94 -4.31 9.70 -10.71
CA SER A 94 -3.47 10.76 -11.27
C SER A 94 -2.23 10.94 -10.41
N TYR A 95 -1.05 10.91 -10.99
CA TYR A 95 0.25 11.07 -10.32
C TYR A 95 0.99 12.25 -10.95
N GLU A 96 1.67 13.05 -10.13
CA GLU A 96 2.54 14.11 -10.62
C GLU A 96 3.98 13.84 -10.16
N GLY A 97 4.84 13.43 -11.08
CA GLY A 97 6.22 13.09 -10.78
C GLY A 97 6.84 12.11 -11.77
N ILE A 98 8.04 11.63 -11.43
CA ILE A 98 8.75 10.64 -12.23
C ILE A 98 8.34 9.26 -11.72
N LEU A 99 7.66 8.47 -12.55
CA LEU A 99 7.38 7.08 -12.18
C LEU A 99 8.68 6.28 -12.15
N PRO A 100 8.88 5.38 -11.16
CA PRO A 100 10.01 4.47 -11.16
C PRO A 100 10.07 3.66 -12.46
N ASP A 101 11.28 3.39 -12.97
CA ASP A 101 11.47 2.58 -14.20
C ASP A 101 10.86 1.17 -14.10
N LEU A 102 10.68 0.69 -12.87
CA LEU A 102 10.07 -0.61 -12.59
C LEU A 102 8.54 -0.59 -12.66
N PHE A 103 7.90 0.59 -12.70
CA PHE A 103 6.46 0.69 -12.83
C PHE A 103 6.00 0.06 -14.14
N ARG A 104 5.36 -1.10 -14.03
CA ARG A 104 4.84 -1.86 -15.16
C ARG A 104 3.37 -2.20 -14.96
N GLU A 105 2.68 -2.31 -16.08
CA GLU A 105 1.31 -2.79 -16.16
C GLU A 105 1.22 -4.15 -15.44
N GLY A 106 0.25 -4.31 -14.54
CA GLY A 106 0.11 -5.53 -13.72
C GLY A 106 0.86 -5.55 -12.36
N GLN A 107 1.57 -4.50 -11.97
CA GLN A 107 2.17 -4.40 -10.63
C GLN A 107 1.29 -3.65 -9.62
N GLY A 108 1.39 -4.03 -8.34
CA GLY A 108 0.67 -3.43 -7.21
C GLY A 108 1.22 -2.07 -6.83
N VAL A 109 0.41 -1.00 -6.95
CA VAL A 109 0.72 0.36 -6.48
C VAL A 109 0.17 0.57 -5.07
N VAL A 110 0.68 1.53 -4.29
CA VAL A 110 0.12 1.98 -3.00
C VAL A 110 0.07 3.49 -2.99
N GLU A 111 -1.10 4.10 -2.75
CA GLU A 111 -1.33 5.54 -2.96
C GLU A 111 -2.15 6.25 -1.86
N ASP A 112 -1.85 7.54 -1.61
CA ASP A 112 -2.41 8.47 -0.61
C ASP A 112 -3.43 9.51 -1.16
N GLY A 113 -4.76 9.24 -1.19
CA GLY A 113 -5.80 10.28 -1.40
C GLY A 113 -7.21 9.84 -1.91
N ASN A 114 -8.26 10.67 -1.74
CA ASN A 114 -9.69 10.32 -1.96
C ASN A 114 -10.34 10.70 -3.32
N LEU A 115 -9.52 11.15 -4.26
CA LEU A 115 -9.71 11.21 -5.71
C LEU A 115 -8.27 11.04 -6.17
N VAL A 116 -7.88 9.79 -6.42
CA VAL A 116 -6.52 9.34 -6.07
C VAL A 116 -5.48 10.18 -6.84
N ASN A 117 -4.95 11.15 -6.10
CA ASN A 117 -3.88 12.04 -6.51
C ASN A 117 -2.65 11.49 -5.80
N ALA A 118 -1.89 10.71 -6.56
CA ALA A 118 -0.80 9.94 -6.04
C ALA A 118 0.33 10.88 -5.66
N LYS A 119 0.76 10.81 -4.40
CA LYS A 119 2.01 11.44 -3.97
C LYS A 119 3.21 10.53 -4.22
N GLU A 120 3.00 9.23 -4.08
CA GLU A 120 4.06 8.24 -4.19
C GLU A 120 3.51 6.99 -4.86
N VAL A 121 4.32 6.41 -5.74
CA VAL A 121 4.00 5.17 -6.45
C VAL A 121 5.08 4.16 -6.10
N LEU A 122 4.71 3.18 -5.29
CA LEU A 122 5.58 2.08 -4.92
C LEU A 122 5.37 0.94 -5.92
N ALA A 123 6.42 0.56 -6.65
CA ALA A 123 6.44 -0.67 -7.43
C ALA A 123 7.05 -1.79 -6.59
N LYS A 124 6.46 -2.99 -6.62
CA LYS A 124 7.13 -4.18 -6.03
C LYS A 124 8.46 -4.40 -6.76
N HIS A 125 9.55 -4.39 -6.00
CA HIS A 125 10.85 -4.86 -6.49
C HIS A 125 10.80 -6.38 -6.69
N ASP A 126 10.79 -6.84 -7.93
CA ASP A 126 11.05 -8.24 -8.27
C ASP A 126 12.56 -8.51 -8.15
N GLU A 127 13.12 -8.40 -6.94
CA GLU A 127 14.45 -8.93 -6.68
C GLU A 127 14.33 -10.44 -6.52
N LYS A 128 14.43 -11.16 -7.64
CA LYS A 128 14.86 -12.56 -7.60
C LYS A 128 16.37 -12.58 -7.26
N TYR A 129 16.69 -12.27 -6.00
CA TYR A 129 18.05 -12.37 -5.48
C TYR A 129 18.52 -13.82 -5.64
N THR A 130 19.50 -14.02 -6.51
CA THR A 130 20.22 -15.30 -6.60
C THR A 130 21.49 -15.13 -5.79
N PRO A 131 21.61 -15.78 -4.61
CA PRO A 131 22.79 -15.66 -3.77
C PRO A 131 24.07 -16.03 -4.51
N PRO A 132 25.19 -15.30 -4.30
CA PRO A 132 26.46 -15.58 -4.95
C PRO A 132 26.98 -17.01 -4.67
N GLU A 133 26.57 -17.61 -3.56
CA GLU A 133 26.87 -19.01 -3.21
C GLU A 133 26.40 -20.02 -4.28
N ILE A 134 25.31 -19.72 -4.99
CA ILE A 134 24.77 -20.60 -6.04
C ILE A 134 25.63 -20.52 -7.31
N GLN A 135 26.20 -19.35 -7.60
CA GLN A 135 27.12 -19.18 -8.74
C GLN A 135 28.46 -19.91 -8.49
N ASP A 136 28.95 -19.90 -7.25
CA ASP A 136 30.18 -20.60 -6.90
C ASP A 136 30.00 -22.12 -6.80
N ALA A 137 28.83 -22.59 -6.36
CA ALA A 137 28.46 -24.01 -6.41
C ALA A 137 28.33 -24.55 -7.85
N MET A 138 27.85 -23.72 -8.78
CA MET A 138 27.77 -24.06 -10.21
C MET A 138 29.15 -24.09 -10.90
N LYS A 139 30.11 -23.26 -10.45
CA LYS A 139 31.49 -23.31 -10.96
C LYS A 139 32.29 -24.49 -10.41
N LYS A 140 32.05 -24.92 -9.16
CA LYS A 140 32.75 -26.04 -8.52
C LYS A 140 32.28 -27.42 -8.96
N ASN A 141 31.02 -27.57 -9.40
CA ASN A 141 30.48 -28.83 -9.93
C ASN A 141 30.50 -28.85 -11.46
N HIS A 142 31.71 -28.82 -12.04
CA HIS A 142 31.91 -29.19 -13.45
C HIS A 142 31.84 -30.71 -13.60
N ASN A 143 30.66 -31.30 -13.32
CA ASN A 143 30.28 -32.66 -13.74
C ASN A 143 28.75 -32.85 -13.59
N GLY A 144 28.02 -32.57 -14.69
CA GLY A 144 26.65 -33.03 -14.95
C GLY A 144 25.60 -31.92 -15.15
N PRO A 145 24.52 -32.12 -15.94
CA PRO A 145 24.34 -32.87 -17.19
C PRO A 145 24.08 -31.91 -18.37
N ALA A 146 24.76 -30.77 -18.46
CA ALA A 146 24.54 -29.81 -19.55
C ALA A 146 25.14 -30.25 -20.91
N ALA A 147 26.07 -31.20 -20.91
CA ALA A 147 26.64 -31.76 -22.14
C ALA A 147 25.70 -32.73 -22.89
N ALA A 148 24.63 -33.22 -22.24
CA ALA A 148 23.72 -34.20 -22.83
C ALA A 148 22.65 -33.58 -23.76
N TYR A 149 22.45 -32.25 -23.72
CA TYR A 149 21.42 -31.59 -24.54
C TYR A 149 21.93 -30.99 -25.86
N GLN A 150 23.25 -30.88 -26.06
CA GLN A 150 23.81 -30.32 -27.30
C GLN A 150 24.05 -31.36 -28.41
N GLN A 151 23.89 -32.67 -28.16
CA GLN A 151 24.07 -33.71 -29.19
C GLN A 151 22.77 -34.26 -29.79
N ALA A 152 21.59 -33.85 -29.30
CA ALA A 152 20.30 -34.37 -29.79
C ALA A 152 19.58 -33.47 -30.83
N GLY A 153 20.19 -32.35 -31.25
CA GLY A 153 19.57 -31.36 -32.14
C GLY A 153 20.12 -31.29 -33.57
N THR A 154 21.10 -32.11 -33.93
CA THR A 154 21.75 -32.10 -35.25
C THR A 154 21.70 -33.47 -35.91
N GLN A 155 20.50 -33.94 -36.22
CA GLN A 155 20.22 -34.87 -37.33
C GLN A 155 18.70 -35.04 -37.48
N SER A 156 18.09 -34.21 -38.32
CA SER A 156 16.97 -34.52 -39.22
C SER A 156 16.69 -33.30 -40.10
#